data_AF-A0A409YDW7-F1
#
_entry.id   AF-A0A409YDW7-F1
#
_cell.length_a   1.000
_cell.length_b   1.000
_cell.length_c   1.000
_cell.angle_alpha   90.00
_cell.angle_beta   90.00
_cell.angle_gamma   90.00
#
_symmetry.space_group_name_H-M   'P 1'
#
loop_
_entity.id
_entity.type
_entity.pdbx_description
1 polymer ?
#
loop_
_entity_poly.entity_id
_entity_poly.type
_entity_poly.pdbx_seq_one_letter_code
_entity_poly.pdbx_strand_id
1 'polypeptide(L)'
;MGTIAFLRSILYPPLSPNSRYAASSDPLVELYGPAGLRLFVRQNLKLTATRTAHKYVVHELLTISDSMTPCLPTPDGAYPSALATQPDIMHPSECVGRDIRASENGLWIGITEAMGCAKAKVVVDAGPILHRDPCIGYTFTEQASPFRKLVILGDTYDPSAMQPLCSNPPPALLIHEATDSHIAPEADIVGKLSKRTKEEVREKALERGHSVPEMAGAFAKKVEAGMLVMNHIGSRFPAPRHARDHWRNSIMGDIERKATEAWGVPGKRARAAWDFMQVEVPVPRVPIPVNAFEVIQTDLDMDFEVDEEVEVVSQRDESEEGEFEGDEDEGMVDVGDAPSIARVPNFPIPGRGGR
;
A
#
# COMPACT_ATOMS: atom_id res chain seq x y z
N MET A 1 7.35 6.43 13.36
CA MET A 1 7.09 7.87 13.65
C MET A 1 6.54 8.62 12.43
N GLY A 2 7.02 8.38 11.20
CA GLY A 2 6.55 9.10 10.01
C GLY A 2 5.05 8.97 9.72
N THR A 3 4.45 7.79 9.92
CA THR A 3 3.02 7.54 9.62
C THR A 3 2.07 8.47 10.35
N ILE A 4 2.29 8.70 11.66
CA ILE A 4 1.40 9.58 12.46
C ILE A 4 1.54 11.03 12.02
N ALA A 5 2.76 11.50 11.75
CA ALA A 5 2.99 12.84 11.23
C ALA A 5 2.33 13.04 9.86
N PHE A 6 2.46 12.06 8.96
CA PHE A 6 1.82 12.05 7.65
C PHE A 6 0.29 12.12 7.75
N LEU A 7 -0.33 11.26 8.56
CA LEU A 7 -1.78 11.28 8.80
C LEU A 7 -2.22 12.63 9.34
N ARG A 8 -1.44 13.24 10.25
CA ARG A 8 -1.77 14.56 10.79
C ARG A 8 -1.75 15.65 9.72
N SER A 9 -0.83 15.57 8.76
CA SER A 9 -0.73 16.52 7.65
C SER A 9 -1.87 16.40 6.64
N ILE A 10 -2.44 15.20 6.44
CA ILE A 10 -3.47 14.95 5.42
C ILE A 10 -4.89 15.01 5.96
N LEU A 11 -5.12 14.57 7.20
CA LEU A 11 -6.49 14.47 7.73
C LEU A 11 -7.03 15.79 8.30
N TYR A 12 -6.19 16.84 8.35
CA TYR A 12 -6.46 18.20 8.84
C TYR A 12 -7.01 18.27 10.29
N PRO A 13 -6.91 19.42 10.99
CA PRO A 13 -7.63 19.62 12.25
C PRO A 13 -9.14 19.78 12.00
N PRO A 14 -10.01 19.37 12.95
CA PRO A 14 -11.45 19.58 12.83
C PRO A 14 -11.77 21.08 12.74
N LEU A 15 -12.78 21.44 11.93
CA LEU A 15 -13.19 22.84 11.70
C LEU A 15 -13.68 23.54 12.98
N SER A 16 -14.24 22.78 13.93
CA SER A 16 -14.56 23.26 15.26
C SER A 16 -14.35 22.16 16.31
N PRO A 17 -14.15 22.52 17.60
CA PRO A 17 -13.99 21.54 18.68
C PRO A 17 -15.19 20.59 18.82
N ASN A 18 -16.38 21.06 18.43
CA ASN A 18 -17.64 20.32 18.51
C ASN A 18 -18.09 19.79 17.13
N SER A 19 -17.24 19.89 16.10
CA SER A 19 -17.57 19.38 14.78
C SER A 19 -17.83 17.88 14.90
N ARG A 20 -19.08 17.49 14.70
CA ARG A 20 -19.44 16.10 14.45
C ARG A 20 -18.93 15.75 13.05
N TYR A 21 -18.46 14.53 12.86
CA TYR A 21 -18.10 14.06 11.53
C TYR A 21 -19.37 14.08 10.67
N ALA A 22 -19.26 14.56 9.43
CA ALA A 22 -20.34 14.41 8.46
C ALA A 22 -20.67 12.92 8.29
N ALA A 23 -21.94 12.62 8.02
CA ALA A 23 -22.43 11.24 7.93
C ALA A 23 -21.85 10.45 6.75
N SER A 24 -21.37 11.10 5.68
CA SER A 24 -20.67 10.40 4.60
C SER A 24 -19.27 10.02 5.06
N SER A 25 -19.11 8.75 5.44
CA SER A 25 -18.08 8.24 6.34
C SER A 25 -16.92 7.53 5.64
N ASP A 26 -16.69 7.79 4.36
CA ASP A 26 -15.60 7.15 3.64
C ASP A 26 -14.25 7.68 4.15
N PRO A 27 -13.27 6.79 4.40
CA PRO A 27 -11.96 7.22 4.87
C PRO A 27 -11.23 8.00 3.76
N LEU A 28 -10.60 9.12 4.12
CA LEU A 28 -9.75 9.87 3.18
C LEU A 28 -8.43 9.13 2.92
N VAL A 29 -7.97 8.34 3.90
CA VAL A 29 -6.72 7.59 3.84
C VAL A 29 -6.96 6.15 4.29
N GLU A 30 -6.55 5.22 3.44
CA GLU A 30 -6.50 3.79 3.77
C GLU A 30 -5.06 3.36 4.01
N LEU A 31 -4.84 2.66 5.12
CA LEU A 31 -3.54 2.10 5.48
C LEU A 31 -3.61 0.58 5.37
N TYR A 32 -2.61 -0.01 4.72
CA TYR A 32 -2.43 -1.46 4.60
C TYR A 32 -1.11 -1.82 5.25
N GLY A 33 -1.10 -2.83 6.11
CA GLY A 33 0.14 -3.27 6.77
C GLY A 33 -0.07 -4.44 7.73
N PRO A 34 0.97 -4.83 8.48
CA PRO A 34 0.93 -6.04 9.31
C PRO A 34 -0.02 -5.91 10.49
N ALA A 35 -0.32 -7.05 11.12
CA ALA A 35 -1.00 -7.13 12.40
C ALA A 35 -0.38 -6.17 13.44
N GLY A 36 -1.23 -5.43 14.16
CA GLY A 36 -0.83 -4.45 15.17
C GLY A 36 -0.69 -3.01 14.65
N LEU A 37 -0.67 -2.78 13.33
CA LEU A 37 -0.64 -1.43 12.76
C LEU A 37 -1.88 -0.63 13.17
N ARG A 38 -3.06 -1.25 13.20
CA ARG A 38 -4.31 -0.61 13.59
C ARG A 38 -4.23 -0.11 15.03
N LEU A 39 -3.81 -0.99 15.94
CA LEU A 39 -3.60 -0.64 17.34
C LEU A 39 -2.55 0.46 17.50
N PHE A 40 -1.44 0.38 16.77
CA PHE A 40 -0.38 1.39 16.81
C PHE A 40 -0.91 2.79 16.43
N VAL A 41 -1.61 2.92 15.30
CA VAL A 41 -2.14 4.21 14.84
C VAL A 41 -3.19 4.74 15.82
N ARG A 42 -4.14 3.88 16.20
CA ARG A 42 -5.22 4.20 17.14
C ARG A 42 -4.66 4.72 18.46
N GLN A 43 -3.70 4.03 19.06
CA GLN A 43 -3.13 4.40 20.36
C GLN A 43 -2.34 5.70 20.29
N ASN A 44 -1.56 5.92 19.24
CA ASN A 44 -0.84 7.18 19.08
C ASN A 44 -1.81 8.37 18.99
N LEU A 45 -2.91 8.26 18.23
CA LEU A 45 -3.90 9.34 18.14
C LEU A 45 -4.65 9.56 19.46
N LYS A 46 -5.03 8.49 20.16
CA LYS A 46 -5.68 8.57 21.47
C LYS A 46 -4.80 9.21 22.53
N LEU A 47 -3.57 8.72 22.70
CA LEU A 47 -2.61 9.18 23.72
C LEU A 47 -2.18 10.62 23.51
N THR A 48 -2.18 11.08 22.25
CA THR A 48 -1.88 12.49 21.90
C THR A 48 -3.14 13.37 21.84
N ALA A 49 -4.32 12.83 22.16
CA ALA A 49 -5.61 13.49 22.03
C ALA A 49 -5.84 14.13 20.64
N THR A 50 -5.30 13.50 19.59
CA THR A 50 -5.31 14.05 18.22
C THR A 50 -6.65 13.77 17.54
N ARG A 51 -7.44 14.83 17.30
CA ARG A 51 -8.63 14.78 16.44
C ARG A 51 -8.33 15.27 15.03
N THR A 52 -9.00 14.68 14.05
CA THR A 52 -8.87 15.04 12.63
C THR A 52 -10.20 15.45 12.03
N ALA A 53 -10.18 16.18 10.90
CA ALA A 53 -11.39 16.54 10.16
C ALA A 53 -11.93 15.35 9.34
N HIS A 54 -11.01 14.55 8.78
CA HIS A 54 -11.34 13.39 7.97
C HIS A 54 -11.04 12.09 8.70
N LYS A 55 -11.69 11.01 8.25
CA LYS A 55 -11.47 9.67 8.79
C LYS A 55 -10.34 8.95 8.08
N TYR A 56 -9.76 7.97 8.75
CA TYR A 56 -8.81 7.01 8.20
C TYR A 56 -9.27 5.58 8.51
N VAL A 57 -8.74 4.62 7.78
CA VAL A 57 -8.95 3.19 8.04
C VAL A 57 -7.62 2.44 8.02
N VAL A 58 -7.52 1.38 8.80
CA VAL A 58 -6.35 0.48 8.79
C VAL A 58 -6.80 -0.95 8.51
N HIS A 59 -6.43 -1.47 7.35
CA HIS A 59 -6.56 -2.86 6.96
C HIS A 59 -5.31 -3.63 7.38
N GLU A 60 -5.49 -4.70 8.14
CA GLU A 60 -4.37 -5.52 8.61
C GLU A 60 -4.23 -6.76 7.75
N LEU A 61 -3.00 -7.00 7.29
CA LEU A 61 -2.55 -8.20 6.60
C LEU A 61 -2.15 -9.21 7.67
N LEU A 62 -3.05 -10.16 7.93
CA LEU A 62 -2.92 -11.15 8.99
C LEU A 62 -2.37 -12.46 8.44
N THR A 63 -1.39 -13.03 9.13
CA THR A 63 -1.04 -14.44 8.96
C THR A 63 -2.15 -15.33 9.54
N ILE A 64 -2.05 -16.64 9.29
CA ILE A 64 -3.02 -17.61 9.82
C ILE A 64 -3.03 -17.62 11.36
N SER A 65 -1.89 -17.37 11.99
CA SER A 65 -1.73 -17.35 13.44
C SER A 65 -2.07 -16.02 14.12
N ASP A 66 -2.21 -14.93 13.35
CA ASP A 66 -2.43 -13.62 13.93
C ASP A 66 -3.85 -13.47 14.50
N SER A 67 -3.92 -12.82 15.65
CA SER A 67 -5.17 -12.37 16.26
C SER A 67 -5.68 -11.10 15.57
N MET A 68 -7.00 -10.96 15.54
CA MET A 68 -7.64 -9.76 14.99
C MET A 68 -7.60 -8.64 16.02
N THR A 69 -7.26 -7.42 15.58
CA THR A 69 -7.39 -6.21 16.41
C THR A 69 -8.85 -5.75 16.44
N PRO A 70 -9.54 -5.73 17.60
CA PRO A 70 -10.96 -5.36 17.65
C PRO A 70 -11.24 -3.93 17.17
N CYS A 71 -12.43 -3.71 16.64
CA CYS A 71 -12.91 -2.40 16.15
C CYS A 71 -14.22 -2.01 16.86
N LEU A 72 -14.23 -2.00 18.20
CA LEU A 72 -15.42 -1.63 18.96
C LEU A 72 -15.75 -0.14 18.76
N PRO A 73 -17.03 0.23 18.60
CA PRO A 73 -17.41 1.61 18.35
C PRO A 73 -17.02 2.53 19.53
N THR A 74 -16.62 3.76 19.21
CA THR A 74 -16.43 4.80 20.21
C THR A 74 -17.79 5.15 20.85
N PRO A 75 -17.93 5.13 22.19
CA PRO A 75 -19.16 5.59 22.83
C PRO A 75 -19.46 7.05 22.50
N ASP A 76 -20.74 7.40 22.41
CA ASP A 76 -21.19 8.75 22.08
C ASP A 76 -20.63 9.79 23.06
N GLY A 77 -20.08 10.88 22.52
CA GLY A 77 -19.53 11.98 23.31
C GLY A 77 -18.21 11.68 24.04
N ALA A 78 -17.62 10.50 23.85
CA ALA A 78 -16.37 10.14 24.50
C ALA A 78 -15.18 10.91 23.93
N TYR A 79 -14.38 11.49 24.82
CA TYR A 79 -13.12 12.14 24.46
C TYR A 79 -12.00 11.10 24.27
N PRO A 80 -11.13 11.26 23.25
CA PRO A 80 -10.05 10.31 22.99
C PRO A 80 -9.15 10.02 24.21
N SER A 81 -8.91 11.02 25.06
CA SER A 81 -8.10 10.88 26.27
C SER A 81 -8.72 9.94 27.31
N ALA A 82 -10.05 9.95 27.47
CA ALA A 82 -10.75 9.05 28.38
C ALA A 82 -10.72 7.60 27.89
N LEU A 83 -10.59 7.40 26.58
CA LEU A 83 -10.51 6.09 25.94
C LEU A 83 -9.08 5.61 25.68
N ALA A 84 -8.07 6.37 26.12
CA ALA A 84 -6.67 6.11 25.81
C ALA A 84 -6.17 4.78 26.38
N THR A 85 -6.77 4.30 27.47
CA THR A 85 -6.44 3.00 28.09
C THR A 85 -7.23 1.83 27.51
N GLN A 86 -8.14 2.08 26.56
CA GLN A 86 -9.02 1.06 25.98
C GLN A 86 -8.56 0.72 24.55
N PRO A 87 -7.77 -0.35 24.36
CA PRO A 87 -7.20 -0.69 23.06
C PRO A 87 -8.24 -1.12 22.03
N ASP A 88 -9.32 -1.75 22.46
CA ASP A 88 -10.32 -2.36 21.59
C ASP A 88 -11.32 -1.36 21.00
N ILE A 89 -11.42 -0.18 21.61
CA ILE A 89 -12.34 0.88 21.19
C ILE A 89 -11.66 1.74 20.12
N MET A 90 -12.33 1.95 18.99
CA MET A 90 -11.80 2.79 17.90
C MET A 90 -11.57 4.24 18.34
N HIS A 91 -10.65 4.90 17.65
CA HIS A 91 -10.54 6.36 17.70
C HIS A 91 -11.73 7.01 16.96
N PRO A 92 -12.27 8.17 17.39
CA PRO A 92 -13.43 8.79 16.72
C PRO A 92 -13.23 9.10 15.21
N SER A 93 -11.97 9.24 14.77
CA SER A 93 -11.59 9.45 13.37
C SER A 93 -11.26 8.17 12.61
N GLU A 94 -11.42 7.00 13.24
CA GLU A 94 -11.12 5.69 12.65
C GLU A 94 -12.39 5.07 12.06
N CYS A 95 -12.27 4.43 10.91
CA CYS A 95 -13.29 3.54 10.33
C CYS A 95 -12.93 2.07 10.61
N VAL A 96 -13.93 1.19 10.53
CA VAL A 96 -13.73 -0.26 10.68
C VAL A 96 -12.82 -0.77 9.57
N GLY A 97 -11.67 -1.32 9.96
CA GLY A 97 -10.71 -1.92 9.06
C GLY A 97 -11.08 -3.34 8.63
N ARG A 98 -10.47 -3.81 7.54
CA ARG A 98 -10.55 -5.21 7.10
C ARG A 98 -9.42 -6.02 7.73
N ASP A 99 -9.72 -7.26 8.08
CA ASP A 99 -8.76 -8.26 8.56
C ASP A 99 -8.48 -9.24 7.41
N ILE A 100 -7.47 -8.92 6.61
CA ILE A 100 -7.18 -9.61 5.34
C ILE A 100 -6.23 -10.76 5.67
N ARG A 101 -6.74 -12.01 5.64
CA ARG A 101 -5.94 -13.18 5.96
C ARG A 101 -5.12 -13.66 4.76
N ALA A 102 -3.90 -14.09 5.02
CA ALA A 102 -3.07 -14.75 4.02
C ALA A 102 -3.72 -16.05 3.57
N SER A 103 -3.56 -16.36 2.29
CA SER A 103 -3.89 -17.69 1.74
C SER A 103 -2.92 -18.76 2.27
N GLU A 104 -3.18 -20.02 1.94
CA GLU A 104 -2.39 -21.17 2.43
C GLU A 104 -0.90 -21.10 2.08
N ASN A 105 -0.56 -20.44 0.97
CA ASN A 105 0.83 -20.23 0.55
C ASN A 105 1.49 -19.00 1.21
N GLY A 106 0.79 -18.33 2.14
CA GLY A 106 1.27 -17.17 2.87
C GLY A 106 1.09 -15.83 2.13
N LEU A 107 0.48 -15.80 0.95
CA LEU A 107 0.28 -14.58 0.16
C LEU A 107 -1.08 -13.93 0.43
N TRP A 108 -1.12 -12.60 0.38
CA TRP A 108 -2.35 -11.81 0.41
C TRP A 108 -2.68 -11.33 -1.01
N ILE A 109 -3.73 -11.89 -1.60
CA ILE A 109 -4.14 -11.64 -2.99
C ILE A 109 -5.28 -10.63 -3.02
N GLY A 110 -5.21 -9.66 -3.94
CA GLY A 110 -6.26 -8.68 -4.16
C GLY A 110 -6.61 -7.87 -2.92
N ILE A 111 -5.60 -7.40 -2.17
CA ILE A 111 -5.83 -6.69 -0.90
C ILE A 111 -6.61 -5.39 -1.11
N THR A 112 -6.41 -4.75 -2.26
CA THR A 112 -7.17 -3.60 -2.71
C THR A 112 -7.05 -3.42 -4.21
N GLU A 113 -7.94 -2.60 -4.76
CA GLU A 113 -7.98 -2.24 -6.16
C GLU A 113 -8.45 -0.81 -6.33
N ALA A 114 -7.92 -0.12 -7.33
CA ALA A 114 -8.32 1.25 -7.65
C ALA A 114 -8.20 1.55 -9.14
N MET A 115 -8.96 2.51 -9.63
CA MET A 115 -8.83 2.98 -11.00
C MET A 115 -7.58 3.85 -11.13
N GLY A 116 -6.62 3.44 -11.95
CA GLY A 116 -5.43 4.21 -12.27
C GLY A 116 -5.71 5.35 -13.26
N CYS A 117 -4.77 6.29 -13.38
CA CYS A 117 -4.87 7.45 -14.28
C CYS A 117 -5.09 7.07 -15.76
N ALA A 118 -4.65 5.89 -16.17
CA ALA A 118 -4.84 5.37 -17.53
C ALA A 118 -6.21 4.71 -17.77
N LYS A 119 -7.17 4.85 -16.83
CA LYS A 119 -8.45 4.12 -16.82
C LYS A 119 -8.28 2.60 -16.81
N ALA A 120 -7.13 2.12 -16.33
CA ALA A 120 -6.86 0.73 -16.06
C ALA A 120 -6.98 0.50 -14.56
N LYS A 121 -7.71 -0.54 -14.17
CA LYS A 121 -7.78 -0.99 -12.79
C LYS A 121 -6.40 -1.49 -12.35
N VAL A 122 -5.95 -1.08 -11.16
CA VAL A 122 -4.71 -1.56 -10.54
C VAL A 122 -5.10 -2.42 -9.36
N VAL A 123 -4.62 -3.66 -9.33
CA VAL A 123 -4.80 -4.59 -8.21
C VAL A 123 -3.50 -4.63 -7.42
N VAL A 124 -3.63 -4.70 -6.10
CA VAL A 124 -2.51 -4.79 -5.18
C VAL A 124 -2.51 -6.16 -4.51
N ASP A 125 -1.36 -6.82 -4.55
CA ASP A 125 -1.09 -8.06 -3.82
C ASP A 125 0.05 -7.81 -2.83
N ALA A 126 0.19 -8.68 -1.84
CA ALA A 126 1.29 -8.64 -0.90
C ALA A 126 1.79 -10.05 -0.54
N GLY A 127 3.03 -10.13 -0.11
CA GLY A 127 3.62 -11.38 0.37
C GLY A 127 4.71 -11.14 1.41
N PRO A 128 5.02 -12.18 2.20
CA PRO A 128 6.04 -12.08 3.25
C PRO A 128 7.42 -12.04 2.61
N ILE A 129 8.33 -11.32 3.27
CA ILE A 129 9.76 -11.31 2.95
C ILE A 129 10.54 -11.52 4.24
N LEU A 130 11.70 -12.18 4.16
CA LEU A 130 12.49 -12.46 5.34
C LEU A 130 13.31 -11.23 5.72
N HIS A 131 13.14 -10.79 6.96
CA HIS A 131 13.88 -9.73 7.64
C HIS A 131 14.09 -10.16 9.10
N ARG A 132 14.66 -9.30 9.95
CA ARG A 132 14.80 -9.61 11.39
C ARG A 132 13.45 -9.78 12.08
N ASP A 133 12.50 -8.94 11.68
CA ASP A 133 11.11 -8.97 12.10
C ASP A 133 10.23 -9.23 10.86
N PRO A 134 8.97 -9.69 11.02
CA PRO A 134 8.06 -9.86 9.89
C PRO A 134 7.98 -8.61 9.01
N CYS A 135 8.23 -8.79 7.71
CA CYS A 135 8.23 -7.70 6.74
C CYS A 135 7.46 -8.13 5.49
N ILE A 136 6.99 -7.15 4.70
CA ILE A 136 6.03 -7.36 3.61
C ILE A 136 6.55 -6.70 2.33
N GLY A 137 6.42 -7.40 1.21
CA GLY A 137 6.55 -6.85 -0.12
C GLY A 137 5.18 -6.68 -0.78
N TYR A 138 5.04 -5.69 -1.64
CA TYR A 138 3.80 -5.38 -2.36
C TYR A 138 4.01 -5.45 -3.87
N THR A 139 2.97 -5.88 -4.59
CA THR A 139 2.91 -5.77 -6.05
C THR A 139 1.72 -4.90 -6.46
N PHE A 140 1.88 -4.15 -7.54
CA PHE A 140 0.86 -3.29 -8.11
C PHE A 140 0.74 -3.63 -9.60
N THR A 141 -0.38 -4.21 -10.00
CA THR A 141 -0.57 -4.78 -11.34
C THR A 141 -1.71 -4.10 -12.07
N GLU A 142 -1.42 -3.48 -13.22
CA GLU A 142 -2.45 -3.02 -14.14
C GLU A 142 -3.21 -4.22 -14.72
N GLN A 143 -4.54 -4.20 -14.64
CA GLN A 143 -5.44 -5.26 -15.13
C GLN A 143 -5.89 -5.04 -16.58
N ALA A 144 -5.26 -4.10 -17.28
CA ALA A 144 -5.47 -3.87 -18.70
C ALA A 144 -4.13 -3.51 -19.35
N SER A 145 -4.05 -3.66 -20.67
CA SER A 145 -2.88 -3.27 -21.45
C SER A 145 -2.42 -1.85 -21.05
N PRO A 146 -1.13 -1.67 -20.69
CA PRO A 146 0.01 -2.54 -20.98
C PRO A 146 0.36 -3.62 -19.93
N PHE A 147 -0.46 -3.84 -18.90
CA PHE A 147 -0.22 -4.81 -17.83
C PHE A 147 1.11 -4.56 -17.08
N ARG A 148 1.47 -3.30 -16.81
CA ARG A 148 2.71 -3.06 -16.04
C ARG A 148 2.52 -3.55 -14.61
N LYS A 149 3.57 -4.19 -14.09
CA LYS A 149 3.67 -4.58 -12.68
C LYS A 149 4.80 -3.83 -11.99
N LEU A 150 4.50 -3.21 -10.85
CA LEU A 150 5.49 -2.64 -9.94
C LEU A 150 5.63 -3.58 -8.75
N VAL A 151 6.86 -3.84 -8.31
CA VAL A 151 7.14 -4.59 -7.09
C VAL A 151 7.95 -3.70 -6.16
N ILE A 152 7.45 -3.50 -4.95
CA ILE A 152 8.09 -2.68 -3.92
C ILE A 152 8.26 -3.55 -2.68
N LEU A 153 9.51 -3.86 -2.36
CA LEU A 153 9.86 -4.66 -1.20
C LEU A 153 10.17 -3.74 -0.01
N GLY A 154 9.76 -4.18 1.20
CA GLY A 154 10.35 -3.68 2.43
C GLY A 154 11.78 -4.17 2.63
N ASP A 155 12.34 -3.89 3.81
CA ASP A 155 13.65 -4.38 4.20
C ASP A 155 13.66 -5.91 4.21
N THR A 156 14.73 -6.50 3.68
CA THR A 156 14.81 -7.96 3.49
C THR A 156 16.21 -8.43 3.23
N TYR A 157 16.49 -9.67 3.64
CA TYR A 157 17.62 -10.45 3.15
C TYR A 157 17.21 -11.59 2.21
N ASP A 158 15.92 -11.93 2.14
CA ASP A 158 15.40 -12.94 1.22
C ASP A 158 13.92 -12.70 0.88
N PRO A 159 13.63 -12.18 -0.33
CA PRO A 159 12.27 -11.99 -0.82
C PRO A 159 11.75 -13.18 -1.65
N SER A 160 12.35 -14.37 -1.54
CA SER A 160 12.01 -15.51 -2.41
C SER A 160 10.52 -15.89 -2.39
N ALA A 161 9.81 -15.68 -1.28
CA ALA A 161 8.37 -15.94 -1.19
C ALA A 161 7.51 -15.04 -2.11
N MET A 162 8.03 -13.90 -2.59
CA MET A 162 7.35 -13.01 -3.53
C MET A 162 7.36 -13.51 -4.98
N GLN A 163 8.18 -14.51 -5.32
CA GLN A 163 8.33 -14.98 -6.71
C GLN A 163 7.01 -15.32 -7.43
N PRO A 164 6.03 -16.00 -6.81
CA PRO A 164 4.75 -16.29 -7.47
C PRO A 164 4.03 -15.03 -7.93
N LEU A 165 4.07 -13.96 -7.13
CA LEU A 165 3.47 -12.67 -7.47
C LEU A 165 4.23 -11.90 -8.57
N CYS A 166 5.46 -12.30 -8.86
CA CYS A 166 6.31 -11.60 -9.83
C CYS A 166 6.28 -12.20 -11.24
N SER A 167 5.65 -13.34 -11.49
CA SER A 167 5.88 -14.08 -12.76
C SER A 167 4.92 -13.72 -13.90
N ASN A 168 3.68 -13.33 -13.59
CA ASN A 168 2.64 -13.07 -14.59
C ASN A 168 1.88 -11.77 -14.27
N PRO A 169 2.20 -10.65 -14.92
CA PRO A 169 3.39 -10.39 -15.73
C PRO A 169 4.68 -10.22 -14.87
N PRO A 170 5.89 -10.31 -15.48
CA PRO A 170 7.14 -9.89 -14.86
C PRO A 170 7.12 -8.43 -14.37
N PRO A 171 7.88 -8.06 -13.33
CA PRO A 171 7.90 -6.68 -12.82
C PRO A 171 8.50 -5.74 -13.87
N ALA A 172 7.74 -4.74 -14.31
CA ALA A 172 8.29 -3.65 -15.10
C ALA A 172 9.30 -2.83 -14.29
N LEU A 173 9.08 -2.71 -12.98
CA LEU A 173 9.97 -2.08 -12.01
C LEU A 173 10.01 -2.87 -10.71
N LEU A 174 11.22 -3.18 -10.24
CA LEU A 174 11.49 -3.70 -8.92
C LEU A 174 12.22 -2.65 -8.07
N ILE A 175 11.66 -2.35 -6.90
CA ILE A 175 12.31 -1.59 -5.83
C ILE A 175 12.72 -2.58 -4.74
N HIS A 176 14.03 -2.66 -4.47
CA HIS A 176 14.62 -3.58 -3.51
C HIS A 176 15.57 -2.83 -2.57
N GLU A 177 15.67 -3.20 -1.30
CA GLU A 177 16.67 -2.59 -0.42
C GLU A 177 18.11 -3.02 -0.78
N ALA A 178 19.09 -2.17 -0.49
CA ALA A 178 20.50 -2.54 -0.55
C ALA A 178 21.28 -1.81 0.56
N THR A 179 20.97 -2.15 1.81
CA THR A 179 21.42 -1.41 2.99
C THR A 179 22.94 -1.36 3.14
N ASP A 180 23.61 -2.46 2.85
CA ASP A 180 25.07 -2.59 3.02
C ASP A 180 25.74 -2.96 1.69
N SER A 181 26.99 -2.59 1.50
CA SER A 181 27.80 -2.88 0.32
C SER A 181 29.27 -2.79 0.67
N HIS A 182 30.03 -3.76 0.17
CA HIS A 182 31.48 -3.63 0.05
C HIS A 182 31.77 -2.53 -0.98
N ILE A 183 32.71 -1.63 -0.72
CA ILE A 183 33.10 -0.59 -1.68
C ILE A 183 34.48 -0.93 -2.22
N ALA A 184 34.60 -0.97 -3.55
CA ALA A 184 35.86 -1.29 -4.20
C ALA A 184 36.93 -0.23 -3.87
N PRO A 185 38.21 -0.60 -3.63
CA PRO A 185 39.28 0.36 -3.34
C PRO A 185 39.41 1.48 -4.39
N GLU A 186 39.14 1.17 -5.65
CA GLU A 186 39.19 2.12 -6.78
C GLU A 186 38.07 3.17 -6.68
N ALA A 187 36.94 2.80 -6.07
CA ALA A 187 35.82 3.72 -5.86
C ALA A 187 35.99 4.58 -4.59
N ASP A 188 36.75 4.09 -3.61
CA ASP A 188 36.96 4.75 -2.32
C ASP A 188 38.35 5.40 -2.18
N ILE A 189 38.51 6.54 -2.84
CA ILE A 189 39.74 7.34 -2.84
C ILE A 189 40.22 7.71 -1.41
N VAL A 190 39.30 7.76 -0.43
CA VAL A 190 39.60 8.10 0.97
C VAL A 190 39.97 6.87 1.79
N GLY A 191 39.66 5.65 1.33
CA GLY A 191 40.00 4.39 1.98
C GLY A 191 39.28 4.12 3.31
N LYS A 192 38.11 4.73 3.54
CA LYS A 192 37.32 4.56 4.77
C LYS A 192 36.27 3.46 4.68
N LEU A 193 35.70 3.25 3.50
CA LEU A 193 34.60 2.33 3.21
C LEU A 193 35.08 1.00 2.62
N SER A 194 36.27 0.95 2.01
CA SER A 194 36.87 -0.26 1.40
C SER A 194 37.62 -1.17 2.39
N LYS A 195 37.50 -0.93 3.71
CA LYS A 195 38.26 -1.67 4.75
C LYS A 195 37.77 -3.08 5.05
N ARG A 196 36.50 -3.36 4.79
CA ARG A 196 35.88 -4.67 5.10
C ARG A 196 35.90 -5.52 3.85
N THR A 197 35.99 -6.83 4.01
CA THR A 197 35.90 -7.74 2.87
C THR A 197 34.47 -7.84 2.35
N LYS A 198 34.30 -8.41 1.15
CA LYS A 198 32.97 -8.65 0.57
C LYS A 198 32.16 -9.61 1.44
N GLU A 199 32.81 -10.63 1.96
CA GLU A 199 32.25 -11.69 2.78
C GLU A 199 31.77 -11.13 4.12
N GLU A 200 32.62 -10.35 4.81
CA GLU A 200 32.27 -9.70 6.08
C GLU A 200 31.07 -8.76 5.94
N VAL A 201 30.98 -8.02 4.84
CA VAL A 201 29.86 -7.12 4.59
C VAL A 201 28.57 -7.91 4.36
N ARG A 202 28.64 -8.98 3.54
CA ARG A 202 27.48 -9.82 3.26
C ARG A 202 26.98 -10.52 4.51
N GLU A 203 27.86 -11.09 5.31
CA GLU A 203 27.54 -11.74 6.59
C GLU A 203 26.84 -10.75 7.53
N LYS A 204 27.41 -9.56 7.73
CA LYS A 204 26.80 -8.52 8.57
C LYS A 204 25.46 -8.00 8.06
N ALA A 205 25.26 -7.96 6.73
CA ALA A 205 23.97 -7.62 6.16
C ALA A 205 22.93 -8.68 6.53
N LEU A 206 23.25 -9.96 6.31
CA LEU A 206 22.39 -11.11 6.64
C LEU A 206 22.06 -11.16 8.14
N GLU A 207 23.06 -11.04 9.01
CA GLU A 207 22.88 -11.01 10.47
C GLU A 207 21.91 -9.91 10.91
N ARG A 208 21.89 -8.78 10.19
CA ARG A 208 21.03 -7.65 10.50
C ARG A 208 19.66 -7.74 9.84
N GLY A 209 19.45 -8.72 8.95
CA GLY A 209 18.22 -8.92 8.19
C GLY A 209 18.16 -8.15 6.88
N HIS A 210 19.29 -7.69 6.34
CA HIS A 210 19.35 -6.80 5.18
C HIS A 210 20.08 -7.41 3.98
N SER A 211 19.97 -6.72 2.84
CA SER A 211 20.59 -7.12 1.58
C SER A 211 21.80 -6.29 1.20
N VAL A 212 22.62 -6.89 0.33
CA VAL A 212 23.67 -6.19 -0.45
C VAL A 212 23.24 -6.02 -1.92
N PRO A 213 23.85 -5.12 -2.70
CA PRO A 213 23.48 -4.89 -4.10
C PRO A 213 23.44 -6.15 -4.96
N GLU A 214 24.36 -7.09 -4.74
CA GLU A 214 24.39 -8.36 -5.46
C GLU A 214 23.16 -9.22 -5.19
N MET A 215 22.57 -9.15 -3.99
CA MET A 215 21.33 -9.87 -3.65
C MET A 215 20.14 -9.24 -4.36
N ALA A 216 20.04 -7.92 -4.35
CA ALA A 216 19.01 -7.18 -5.08
C ALA A 216 19.08 -7.48 -6.60
N GLY A 217 20.29 -7.46 -7.18
CA GLY A 217 20.51 -7.82 -8.58
C GLY A 217 20.15 -9.27 -8.89
N ALA A 218 20.55 -10.21 -8.04
CA ALA A 218 20.23 -11.63 -8.21
C ALA A 218 18.71 -11.89 -8.16
N PHE A 219 17.99 -11.24 -7.25
CA PHE A 219 16.53 -11.35 -7.21
C PHE A 219 15.88 -10.71 -8.45
N ALA A 220 16.34 -9.53 -8.87
CA ALA A 220 15.87 -8.87 -10.09
C ALA A 220 16.05 -9.75 -11.33
N LYS A 221 17.14 -10.52 -11.40
CA LYS A 221 17.38 -11.50 -12.46
C LYS A 221 16.38 -12.65 -12.37
N LYS A 222 16.17 -13.18 -11.16
CA LYS A 222 15.29 -14.32 -10.90
C LYS A 222 13.84 -14.05 -11.30
N VAL A 223 13.36 -12.82 -11.09
CA VAL A 223 11.99 -12.40 -11.42
C VAL A 223 11.87 -11.68 -12.77
N GLU A 224 12.93 -11.69 -13.58
CA GLU A 224 12.96 -11.07 -14.91
C GLU A 224 12.54 -9.58 -14.89
N ALA A 225 12.96 -8.84 -13.88
CA ALA A 225 12.59 -7.44 -13.73
C ALA A 225 12.99 -6.62 -14.97
N GLY A 226 12.16 -5.66 -15.34
CA GLY A 226 12.39 -4.71 -16.42
C GLY A 226 13.35 -3.59 -16.01
N MET A 227 13.24 -3.12 -14.77
CA MET A 227 14.04 -2.06 -14.16
C MET A 227 14.35 -2.44 -12.70
N LEU A 228 15.55 -2.11 -12.22
CA LEU A 228 15.95 -2.29 -10.83
C LEU A 228 16.33 -0.95 -10.21
N VAL A 229 15.65 -0.59 -9.13
CA VAL A 229 15.98 0.55 -8.27
C VAL A 229 16.26 0.03 -6.87
N MET A 230 17.41 0.40 -6.31
CA MET A 230 17.78 0.07 -4.95
C MET A 230 17.44 1.22 -4.01
N ASN A 231 16.76 0.95 -2.90
CA ASN A 231 16.50 1.95 -1.85
C ASN A 231 17.21 1.59 -0.53
N HIS A 232 16.88 2.33 0.55
CA HIS A 232 17.31 2.05 1.92
C HIS A 232 18.84 1.90 2.04
N ILE A 233 19.58 2.70 1.27
CA ILE A 233 21.04 2.68 1.26
C ILE A 233 21.54 3.19 2.62
N GLY A 234 22.42 2.43 3.27
CA GLY A 234 22.92 2.75 4.60
C GLY A 234 23.55 4.14 4.69
N SER A 235 23.23 4.89 5.75
CA SER A 235 23.61 6.30 5.94
C SER A 235 25.10 6.60 5.93
N ARG A 236 25.94 5.58 6.11
CA ARG A 236 27.40 5.71 6.00
C ARG A 236 27.87 5.94 4.55
N PHE A 237 27.05 5.57 3.56
CA PHE A 237 27.33 5.83 2.17
C PHE A 237 26.90 7.27 1.85
N PRO A 238 27.85 8.12 1.44
CA PRO A 238 27.58 9.52 1.32
C PRO A 238 26.75 9.82 0.06
N ALA A 239 25.52 10.32 0.23
CA ALA A 239 24.66 10.71 -0.88
C ALA A 239 25.30 11.86 -1.71
N PRO A 240 25.34 11.75 -3.06
CA PRO A 240 25.88 12.81 -3.90
C PRO A 240 25.16 14.14 -3.70
N ARG A 241 25.90 15.24 -3.55
CA ARG A 241 25.32 16.58 -3.36
C ARG A 241 24.95 17.27 -4.66
N HIS A 242 25.67 16.95 -5.73
CA HIS A 242 25.51 17.50 -7.08
C HIS A 242 26.28 16.64 -8.08
N ALA A 243 26.02 16.81 -9.38
CA ALA A 243 26.64 15.99 -10.45
C ALA A 243 28.18 15.98 -10.44
N ARG A 244 28.83 17.05 -9.96
CA ARG A 244 30.31 17.15 -9.87
C ARG A 244 30.92 16.51 -8.62
N ASP A 245 30.12 15.85 -7.78
CA ASP A 245 30.60 15.20 -6.56
C ASP A 245 31.22 13.84 -6.89
N HIS A 246 32.36 13.88 -7.59
CA HIS A 246 32.99 12.70 -8.19
C HIS A 246 33.23 11.57 -7.19
N TRP A 247 33.65 11.90 -5.96
CA TRP A 247 33.91 10.90 -4.93
C TRP A 247 32.64 10.17 -4.49
N ARG A 248 31.57 10.90 -4.13
CA ARG A 248 30.29 10.27 -3.74
C ARG A 248 29.64 9.53 -4.89
N ASN A 249 29.72 10.10 -6.10
CA ASN A 249 29.25 9.44 -7.32
C ASN A 249 30.01 8.16 -7.63
N SER A 250 31.31 8.09 -7.33
CA SER A 250 32.11 6.87 -7.49
C SER A 250 31.62 5.76 -6.56
N ILE A 251 31.36 6.09 -5.29
CA ILE A 251 30.81 5.15 -4.30
C ILE A 251 29.43 4.64 -4.73
N MET A 252 28.51 5.54 -5.08
CA MET A 252 27.17 5.14 -5.51
C MET A 252 27.21 4.36 -6.83
N GLY A 253 28.07 4.76 -7.77
CA GLY A 253 28.29 4.06 -9.02
C GLY A 253 28.83 2.65 -8.82
N ASP A 254 29.64 2.42 -7.79
CA ASP A 254 30.14 1.10 -7.39
C ASP A 254 29.02 0.19 -6.84
N ILE A 255 28.13 0.73 -6.01
CA ILE A 255 26.93 0.04 -5.52
C ILE A 255 26.02 -0.33 -6.70
N GLU A 256 25.72 0.64 -7.58
CA GLU A 256 24.91 0.43 -8.79
C GLU A 256 25.52 -0.61 -9.73
N ARG A 257 26.84 -0.61 -9.90
CA ARG A 257 27.55 -1.58 -10.74
C ARG A 257 27.39 -3.00 -10.22
N LYS A 258 27.58 -3.24 -8.92
CA LYS A 258 27.45 -4.57 -8.30
C LYS A 258 26.07 -5.19 -8.50
N ALA A 259 25.01 -4.40 -8.30
CA ALA A 259 23.65 -4.84 -8.58
C ALA A 259 23.42 -5.08 -10.08
N THR A 260 23.96 -4.21 -10.95
CA THR A 260 23.85 -4.35 -12.41
C THR A 260 24.50 -5.64 -12.90
N GLU A 261 25.71 -5.95 -12.41
CA GLU A 261 26.44 -7.17 -12.76
C GLU A 261 25.68 -8.44 -12.31
N ALA A 262 25.13 -8.44 -11.09
CA ALA A 262 24.34 -9.57 -10.58
C ALA A 262 22.99 -9.72 -11.30
N TRP A 263 22.37 -8.61 -11.70
CA TRP A 263 21.15 -8.61 -12.51
C TRP A 263 21.40 -9.15 -13.91
N GLY A 264 22.54 -8.79 -14.51
CA GLY A 264 23.06 -9.46 -15.70
C GLY A 264 22.26 -9.20 -16.99
N VAL A 265 21.48 -8.12 -17.06
CA VAL A 265 20.71 -7.74 -18.26
C VAL A 265 21.53 -6.76 -19.12
N PRO A 266 21.92 -7.13 -20.36
CA PRO A 266 22.73 -6.27 -21.23
C PRO A 266 22.05 -4.93 -21.51
N GLY A 267 22.83 -3.85 -21.50
CA GLY A 267 22.36 -2.49 -21.81
C GLY A 267 21.47 -1.85 -20.75
N LYS A 268 21.18 -2.53 -19.64
CA LYS A 268 20.46 -1.96 -18.49
C LYS A 268 21.41 -1.67 -17.33
N ARG A 269 20.98 -0.78 -16.44
CA ARG A 269 21.75 -0.38 -15.26
C ARG A 269 20.81 -0.24 -14.06
N ALA A 270 21.18 -0.87 -12.95
CA ALA A 270 20.52 -0.67 -11.67
C ALA A 270 20.77 0.76 -11.17
N ARG A 271 19.79 1.37 -10.50
CA ARG A 271 19.90 2.74 -9.98
C ARG A 271 19.78 2.75 -8.47
N ALA A 272 20.65 3.46 -7.77
CA ALA A 272 20.45 3.75 -6.37
C ALA A 272 19.49 4.93 -6.24
N ALA A 273 18.50 4.81 -5.37
CA ALA A 273 17.51 5.84 -5.15
C ALA A 273 18.10 7.05 -4.41
N TRP A 274 17.54 8.23 -4.69
CA TRP A 274 17.80 9.46 -3.94
C TRP A 274 16.47 10.18 -3.68
N ASP A 275 16.46 11.05 -2.69
CA ASP A 275 15.25 11.80 -2.33
C ASP A 275 14.72 12.60 -3.51
N PHE A 276 13.39 12.55 -3.71
CA PHE A 276 12.68 13.16 -4.84
C PHE A 276 12.99 12.58 -6.23
N MET A 277 13.73 11.47 -6.32
CA MET A 277 13.91 10.74 -7.57
C MET A 277 12.55 10.32 -8.16
N GLN A 278 12.38 10.58 -9.44
CA GLN A 278 11.24 10.06 -10.21
C GLN A 278 11.72 8.95 -11.14
N VAL A 279 10.92 7.90 -11.24
CA VAL A 279 11.16 6.76 -12.11
C VAL A 279 9.96 6.59 -13.01
N GLU A 280 10.16 6.85 -14.29
CA GLU A 280 9.15 6.61 -15.32
C GLU A 280 9.22 5.15 -15.76
N VAL A 281 8.08 4.45 -15.71
CA VAL A 281 7.94 3.08 -16.21
C VAL A 281 7.27 3.14 -17.58
N PRO A 282 8.04 2.98 -18.67
CA PRO A 282 7.52 3.20 -20.01
C PRO A 282 6.51 2.12 -20.39
N VAL A 283 5.65 2.45 -21.36
CA VAL A 283 4.83 1.45 -22.03
C VAL A 283 5.77 0.46 -22.75
N PRO A 284 5.67 -0.85 -22.51
CA PRO A 284 6.44 -1.87 -23.21
C PRO A 284 6.25 -1.75 -24.73
N ARG A 285 7.35 -1.83 -25.49
CA ARG A 285 7.30 -1.80 -26.96
C ARG A 285 6.67 -3.06 -27.56
N VAL A 286 6.81 -4.18 -26.84
CA VAL A 286 6.18 -5.46 -27.16
C VAL A 286 5.12 -5.69 -26.08
N PRO A 287 3.88 -6.06 -26.43
CA PRO A 287 2.86 -6.41 -25.45
C PRO A 287 3.42 -7.42 -24.45
N ILE A 288 3.17 -7.21 -23.16
CA ILE A 288 3.61 -8.18 -22.16
C ILE A 288 2.75 -9.43 -22.35
N PRO A 289 3.35 -10.60 -22.60
CA PRO A 289 2.59 -11.84 -22.65
C PRO A 289 2.03 -12.08 -21.25
N VAL A 290 0.72 -11.95 -21.11
CA VAL A 290 -0.02 -12.37 -19.92
C VAL A 290 -0.65 -13.72 -20.26
N ASN A 291 -0.43 -14.72 -19.42
CA ASN A 291 -1.13 -15.99 -19.58
C ASN A 291 -2.59 -15.77 -19.19
N ALA A 292 -3.49 -15.86 -20.17
CA ALA A 292 -4.94 -15.66 -20.00
C ALA A 292 -5.58 -16.65 -18.99
N PHE A 293 -4.88 -17.74 -18.63
CA PHE A 293 -5.38 -18.79 -17.74
C PHE A 293 -5.26 -18.49 -16.24
N GLU A 294 -4.62 -17.39 -15.82
CA GLU A 294 -4.49 -17.01 -14.40
C GLU A 294 -5.25 -15.72 -14.04
N VAL A 295 -6.01 -15.15 -14.98
CA VAL A 295 -7.06 -14.20 -14.62
C VAL A 295 -8.16 -15.03 -13.97
N ILE A 296 -8.01 -15.34 -12.68
CA ILE A 296 -9.06 -15.99 -11.90
C ILE A 296 -10.30 -15.13 -12.07
N GLN A 297 -11.29 -15.74 -12.73
CA GLN A 297 -12.64 -15.21 -12.87
C GLN A 297 -13.13 -14.79 -11.49
N THR A 298 -13.25 -13.47 -11.29
CA THR A 298 -14.12 -12.90 -10.25
C THR A 298 -15.55 -12.82 -10.74
N ASP A 299 -16.01 -13.87 -11.42
CA ASP A 299 -17.40 -14.08 -11.81
C ASP A 299 -17.85 -15.39 -11.14
N LEU A 300 -18.05 -15.34 -9.83
CA LEU A 300 -19.00 -16.23 -9.18
C LEU A 300 -20.25 -15.42 -8.96
N ASP A 301 -21.07 -15.36 -9.99
CA ASP A 301 -22.52 -15.23 -9.82
C ASP A 301 -22.94 -16.44 -8.99
N MET A 302 -23.22 -16.19 -7.70
CA MET A 302 -23.86 -17.16 -6.84
C MET A 302 -25.35 -17.21 -7.24
N ASP A 303 -25.65 -18.01 -8.25
CA ASP A 303 -27.00 -18.51 -8.45
C ASP A 303 -27.35 -19.40 -7.25
N PHE A 304 -28.20 -18.86 -6.38
CA PHE A 304 -28.77 -19.56 -5.25
C PHE A 304 -29.89 -20.45 -5.81
N GLU A 305 -29.55 -21.70 -6.17
CA GLU A 305 -30.55 -22.74 -6.38
C GLU A 305 -31.24 -23.02 -5.03
N VAL A 306 -32.51 -22.65 -4.95
CA VAL A 306 -33.39 -23.04 -3.85
C VAL A 306 -33.88 -24.45 -4.17
N ASP A 307 -33.44 -25.43 -3.40
CA ASP A 307 -34.01 -26.78 -3.40
C ASP A 307 -35.46 -26.71 -2.88
N GLU A 308 -36.43 -26.78 -3.79
CA GLU A 308 -37.82 -27.11 -3.48
C GLU A 308 -37.96 -28.64 -3.33
N GLU A 309 -37.83 -29.14 -2.11
CA GLU A 309 -38.48 -30.40 -1.72
C GLU A 309 -39.83 -30.06 -1.06
N VAL A 310 -40.91 -30.11 -1.85
CA VAL A 310 -42.28 -30.10 -1.33
C VAL A 310 -42.85 -31.51 -1.46
N GLU A 311 -42.89 -32.22 -0.33
CA GLU A 311 -43.70 -33.42 -0.16
C GLU A 311 -45.19 -33.08 -0.30
N VAL A 312 -45.84 -33.73 -1.27
CA VAL A 312 -47.28 -33.68 -1.48
C VAL A 312 -47.98 -34.50 -0.39
N VAL A 313 -48.62 -33.83 0.56
CA VAL A 313 -49.65 -34.44 1.41
C VAL A 313 -50.95 -33.66 1.28
N SER A 314 -51.92 -34.30 0.62
CA SER A 314 -53.29 -33.86 0.44
C SER A 314 -54.08 -33.92 1.73
N GLN A 315 -54.69 -32.81 2.18
CA GLN A 315 -55.98 -32.82 2.90
C GLN A 315 -56.79 -31.56 2.56
N ARG A 316 -58.11 -31.76 2.51
CA ARG A 316 -59.17 -30.83 2.10
C ARG A 316 -59.66 -29.97 3.29
N ASP A 317 -60.53 -29.03 2.93
CA ASP A 317 -61.50 -28.26 3.76
C ASP A 317 -60.87 -27.04 4.49
N GLU A 318 -61.47 -25.86 4.55
CA GLU A 318 -62.78 -25.32 4.12
C GLU A 318 -62.67 -23.77 4.16
N SER A 319 -63.55 -23.09 3.42
CA SER A 319 -64.01 -21.68 3.51
C SER A 319 -63.43 -20.70 4.55
N GLU A 320 -63.11 -19.47 4.10
CA GLU A 320 -63.92 -18.28 4.42
C GLU A 320 -63.46 -17.01 3.68
N GLU A 321 -64.43 -16.16 3.42
CA GLU A 321 -64.47 -14.96 2.57
C GLU A 321 -63.81 -13.73 3.23
N GLY A 322 -63.38 -12.75 2.42
CA GLY A 322 -62.90 -11.45 2.91
C GLY A 322 -62.41 -10.52 1.81
N GLU A 323 -63.35 -9.95 1.05
CA GLU A 323 -63.15 -8.81 0.15
C GLU A 323 -62.74 -7.54 0.92
N PHE A 324 -61.79 -6.76 0.39
CA PHE A 324 -61.84 -5.30 0.44
C PHE A 324 -61.01 -4.65 -0.68
N GLU A 325 -61.69 -3.90 -1.54
CA GLU A 325 -61.18 -3.05 -2.62
C GLU A 325 -60.84 -1.62 -2.13
N GLY A 326 -60.07 -0.90 -2.96
CA GLY A 326 -60.08 0.57 -3.09
C GLY A 326 -59.16 1.34 -2.13
N ASP A 327 -58.51 2.45 -2.50
CA ASP A 327 -58.56 3.27 -3.71
C ASP A 327 -57.32 4.17 -3.76
N GLU A 328 -57.05 4.66 -4.96
CA GLU A 328 -56.13 5.73 -5.34
C GLU A 328 -56.49 7.06 -4.66
N ASP A 329 -55.51 7.95 -4.42
CA ASP A 329 -55.74 9.38 -4.65
C ASP A 329 -54.46 10.16 -4.96
N GLU A 330 -54.60 11.03 -5.96
CA GLU A 330 -53.62 11.96 -6.48
C GLU A 330 -53.54 13.24 -5.62
N GLY A 331 -52.44 13.99 -5.69
CA GLY A 331 -52.30 15.23 -4.93
C GLY A 331 -51.09 16.07 -5.33
N MET A 332 -51.25 16.82 -6.41
CA MET A 332 -50.33 17.75 -7.08
C MET A 332 -50.29 19.13 -6.39
N VAL A 333 -49.09 19.71 -6.15
CA VAL A 333 -48.72 21.17 -6.06
C VAL A 333 -47.31 21.29 -5.45
N ASP A 334 -46.42 22.25 -5.69
CA ASP A 334 -46.24 23.39 -6.60
C ASP A 334 -44.77 23.88 -6.40
N VAL A 335 -44.38 24.83 -7.25
CA VAL A 335 -43.11 25.42 -7.65
C VAL A 335 -42.26 26.16 -6.57
N GLY A 336 -40.94 26.27 -6.84
CA GLY A 336 -40.01 27.27 -6.31
C GLY A 336 -39.00 26.71 -5.30
N ASP A 337 -37.70 27.01 -5.25
CA ASP A 337 -36.87 28.04 -5.85
C ASP A 337 -35.40 27.55 -5.80
N ALA A 338 -34.61 27.87 -6.81
CA ALA A 338 -33.16 27.65 -6.81
C ALA A 338 -32.42 28.85 -6.20
N PRO A 339 -31.40 28.67 -5.34
CA PRO A 339 -30.46 29.74 -5.05
C PRO A 339 -29.14 29.56 -5.81
N SER A 340 -28.72 30.71 -6.32
CA SER A 340 -27.54 31.06 -7.08
C SER A 340 -26.19 30.64 -6.47
N ILE A 341 -25.30 30.28 -7.38
CA ILE A 341 -23.84 30.18 -7.26
C ILE A 341 -23.25 31.45 -6.61
N ALA A 342 -22.66 31.29 -5.42
CA ALA A 342 -21.87 32.33 -4.77
C ALA A 342 -20.41 32.28 -5.27
N ARG A 343 -19.93 33.45 -5.70
CA ARG A 343 -18.57 33.71 -6.20
C ARG A 343 -17.53 33.57 -5.09
N VAL A 344 -16.42 32.93 -5.43
CA VAL A 344 -15.19 32.83 -4.63
C VAL A 344 -14.47 34.20 -4.60
N PRO A 345 -14.03 34.71 -3.44
CA PRO A 345 -13.16 35.89 -3.39
C PRO A 345 -11.70 35.51 -3.71
N ASN A 346 -11.09 36.26 -4.64
CA ASN A 346 -9.66 36.21 -4.95
C ASN A 346 -8.82 36.63 -3.73
N PHE A 347 -7.89 35.78 -3.30
CA PHE A 347 -6.83 36.15 -2.36
C PHE A 347 -5.57 36.61 -3.11
N PRO A 348 -4.90 37.69 -2.67
CA PRO A 348 -3.72 38.24 -3.33
C PRO A 348 -2.44 37.45 -3.00
N ILE A 349 -1.59 37.29 -4.02
CA ILE A 349 -0.25 36.68 -3.97
C ILE A 349 0.73 37.68 -3.31
N PRO A 350 1.49 37.31 -2.26
CA PRO A 350 2.57 38.14 -1.75
C PRO A 350 3.79 38.10 -2.69
N GLY A 351 4.24 39.29 -3.08
CA GLY A 351 5.34 39.51 -4.02
C GLY A 351 6.72 39.11 -3.50
N ARG A 352 7.58 38.77 -4.46
CA ARG A 352 9.04 38.65 -4.32
C ARG A 352 9.63 39.99 -3.92
N GLY A 353 10.22 40.07 -2.73
CA GLY A 353 11.17 41.11 -2.35
C GLY A 353 12.57 40.52 -2.30
N GLY A 354 13.41 40.88 -3.26
CA GLY A 354 14.85 40.66 -3.18
C GLY A 354 15.53 41.81 -2.43
N ARG A 355 16.48 41.47 -1.57
CA ARG A 355 17.84 42.02 -1.51
C ARG A 355 18.69 41.13 -0.64
#